data_AF-A0A7R9ZKN5-F1
#
_entry.id   AF-A0A7R9ZKN5-F1
#
_cell.length_a   1.000
_cell.length_b   1.000
_cell.length_c   1.000
_cell.angle_alpha   90.00
_cell.angle_beta   90.00
_cell.angle_gamma   90.00
#
_symmetry.space_group_name_H-M   'P 1'
#
loop_
_entity.id
_entity.type
_entity.pdbx_description
1 polymer ?
#
loop_
_entity_poly.entity_id
_entity_poly.type
_entity_poly.pdbx_seq_one_letter_code
_entity_poly.pdbx_strand_id
1 'polypeptide(L)'
;HSQHSTPATTMFSIRSLVVAFAAIAGTTSAFVPSSPNHFVARTPTHLQVAIDTSDIKNGLTVEIDGEPFKVLSFSIMKQARGAAKTTIKFKNLMRGNTIENTYRSGEKFQTAQIDKIGHIFSYADENNFSFMNAESFEETLVPISIVDESAKWISEGMELNLIFFNDKCIEVVVPLSNTYEITDTEPNVKGNTAQGYTKPATLDSGAIISVPGYLEAGDKIRVDTD
;
A
#
# COMPACT_ATOMS: atom_id res chain seq x y z
N HIS A 1 -41.44 -31.66 -37.14
CA HIS A 1 -42.36 -32.04 -36.05
C HIS A 1 -41.68 -31.66 -34.74
N SER A 2 -42.13 -30.72 -33.92
CA SER A 2 -43.17 -29.69 -34.09
C SER A 2 -42.92 -28.59 -33.04
N GLN A 3 -42.86 -27.32 -33.43
CA GLN A 3 -42.88 -26.20 -32.48
C GLN A 3 -44.24 -25.50 -32.52
N HIS A 4 -44.89 -25.42 -31.36
CA HIS A 4 -46.07 -24.61 -31.04
C HIS A 4 -46.13 -24.57 -29.49
N SER A 5 -46.62 -23.52 -28.83
CA SER A 5 -47.26 -22.29 -29.30
C SER A 5 -47.20 -21.18 -28.23
N THR A 6 -47.16 -19.92 -28.67
CA THR A 6 -47.85 -18.80 -27.99
C THR A 6 -49.11 -18.47 -28.81
N PRO A 7 -50.18 -17.83 -28.27
CA PRO A 7 -50.18 -16.35 -28.19
C PRO A 7 -51.14 -15.69 -27.16
N ALA A 8 -51.16 -14.34 -27.16
CA ALA A 8 -52.29 -13.42 -26.93
C ALA A 8 -52.97 -13.35 -25.52
N THR A 9 -52.95 -12.23 -24.79
CA THR A 9 -53.65 -10.93 -25.00
C THR A 9 -55.14 -10.94 -24.60
N THR A 10 -55.58 -10.01 -23.74
CA THR A 10 -56.71 -9.03 -23.96
C THR A 10 -57.02 -8.21 -22.69
N MET A 11 -57.34 -6.91 -22.87
CA MET A 11 -57.79 -5.96 -21.82
C MET A 11 -59.29 -6.12 -21.46
N PHE A 12 -59.69 -6.02 -20.18
CA PHE A 12 -61.03 -5.60 -19.68
C PHE A 12 -60.97 -5.32 -18.14
N SER A 13 -61.79 -4.49 -17.48
CA SER A 13 -62.36 -3.17 -17.82
C SER A 13 -62.94 -2.43 -16.57
N ILE A 14 -63.14 -1.10 -16.71
CA ILE A 14 -63.95 -0.11 -15.95
C ILE A 14 -64.96 -0.66 -14.91
N ARG A 15 -64.95 -0.17 -13.64
CA ARG A 15 -66.05 0.65 -13.03
C ARG A 15 -65.85 1.06 -11.55
N SER A 16 -66.31 2.28 -11.31
CA SER A 16 -66.35 3.09 -10.10
C SER A 16 -66.97 2.47 -8.85
N LEU A 17 -66.51 2.93 -7.67
CA LEU A 17 -67.45 3.40 -6.63
C LEU A 17 -66.82 4.51 -5.78
N VAL A 18 -67.56 5.60 -5.59
CA VAL A 18 -67.24 6.67 -4.64
C VAL A 18 -68.10 6.46 -3.39
N VAL A 19 -67.49 6.49 -2.21
CA VAL A 19 -68.20 6.72 -0.94
C VAL A 19 -67.39 7.71 -0.11
N ALA A 20 -67.93 8.90 0.09
CA ALA A 20 -67.41 9.86 1.05
C ALA A 20 -68.09 9.62 2.41
N PHE A 21 -67.34 9.70 3.50
CA PHE A 21 -67.90 9.88 4.84
C PHE A 21 -67.12 10.92 5.63
N ALA A 22 -67.84 11.62 6.50
CA ALA A 22 -67.47 12.94 7.01
C ALA A 22 -66.50 12.92 8.20
N ALA A 23 -65.90 14.08 8.45
CA ALA A 23 -64.98 14.32 9.56
C ALA A 23 -65.67 14.27 10.93
N ILE A 24 -64.91 13.82 11.94
CA ILE A 24 -65.06 14.29 13.33
C ILE A 24 -63.66 14.72 13.80
N ALA A 25 -63.53 16.01 14.14
CA ALA A 25 -62.30 16.55 14.69
C ALA A 25 -62.20 16.19 16.18
N GLY A 26 -61.21 15.38 16.54
CA GLY A 26 -60.82 15.14 17.93
C GLY A 26 -59.42 15.68 18.17
N THR A 27 -59.30 16.83 18.82
CA THR A 27 -58.01 17.40 19.22
C THR A 27 -57.45 16.65 20.43
N THR A 28 -56.66 15.60 20.19
CA THR A 28 -55.79 15.02 21.22
C THR A 28 -54.36 15.48 20.99
N SER A 29 -53.82 16.23 21.95
CA SER A 29 -52.42 16.67 21.93
C SER A 29 -51.50 15.49 22.19
N ALA A 30 -51.09 14.79 21.14
CA ALA A 30 -50.05 13.77 21.20
C ALA A 30 -48.69 14.42 21.47
N PHE A 31 -48.34 14.55 22.75
CA PHE A 31 -47.01 14.93 23.19
C PHE A 31 -46.02 13.82 22.82
N VAL A 32 -45.31 13.99 21.69
CA VAL A 32 -44.23 13.10 21.30
C VAL A 32 -42.96 13.52 22.06
N PRO A 33 -42.43 12.70 22.99
CA PRO A 33 -41.12 12.97 23.55
C PRO A 33 -40.08 12.79 22.45
N SER A 34 -39.40 13.88 22.08
CA SER A 34 -38.25 13.82 21.17
C SER A 34 -37.16 12.96 21.81
N SER A 35 -36.91 11.77 21.28
CA SER A 35 -35.82 10.91 21.76
C SER A 35 -34.48 11.61 21.54
N PRO A 36 -33.72 11.94 22.60
CA PRO A 36 -32.37 12.45 22.42
C PRO A 36 -31.43 11.30 22.03
N ASN A 37 -30.30 11.65 21.44
CA ASN A 37 -29.18 10.76 21.13
C ASN A 37 -29.45 9.70 20.05
N HIS A 38 -29.64 10.18 18.82
CA HIS A 38 -28.76 9.63 17.78
C HIS A 38 -27.31 9.91 18.22
N PHE A 39 -26.67 8.90 18.83
CA PHE A 39 -25.22 8.80 18.77
C PHE A 39 -24.87 8.62 17.30
N VAL A 40 -24.71 9.74 16.59
CA VAL A 40 -23.83 9.77 15.42
C VAL A 40 -22.49 9.32 15.98
N ALA A 41 -22.12 8.07 15.72
CA ALA A 41 -20.77 7.62 15.94
C ALA A 41 -19.89 8.60 15.20
N ARG A 42 -19.14 9.41 15.95
CA ARG A 42 -18.08 10.21 15.37
C ARG A 42 -17.08 9.19 14.86
N THR A 43 -17.18 8.86 13.57
CA THR A 43 -16.05 8.31 12.82
C THR A 43 -14.85 9.13 13.25
N PRO A 44 -13.78 8.52 13.78
CA PRO A 44 -12.60 9.29 14.14
C PRO A 44 -12.12 9.95 12.86
N THR A 45 -12.40 11.24 12.72
CA THR A 45 -11.86 12.04 11.64
C THR A 45 -10.38 12.03 11.92
N HIS A 46 -9.64 11.19 11.18
CA HIS A 46 -8.22 11.05 11.37
C HIS A 46 -7.64 12.44 11.25
N LEU A 47 -7.11 12.96 12.36
CA LEU A 47 -6.66 14.33 12.42
C LEU A 47 -5.47 14.40 11.47
N GLN A 48 -5.65 15.07 10.33
CA GLN A 48 -4.55 15.55 9.51
C GLN A 48 -3.76 16.53 10.40
N VAL A 49 -2.80 15.99 11.16
CA VAL A 49 -1.97 16.78 12.05
C VAL A 49 -1.08 17.62 11.15
N ALA A 50 -1.48 18.88 11.00
CA ALA A 50 -0.65 19.90 10.38
C ALA A 50 0.55 20.14 11.29
N ILE A 51 1.72 19.66 10.87
CA ILE A 51 2.98 19.90 11.58
C ILE A 51 3.54 21.26 11.16
N ASP A 52 4.14 21.99 12.10
CA ASP A 52 4.85 23.22 11.78
C ASP A 52 6.31 22.92 11.44
N THR A 53 6.99 23.83 10.73
CA THR A 53 8.45 23.75 10.45
C THR A 53 9.31 23.47 11.69
N SER A 54 8.81 23.79 12.88
CA SER A 54 9.46 23.57 14.18
C SER A 54 9.48 22.11 14.64
N ASP A 55 8.48 21.31 14.23
CA ASP A 55 8.28 19.93 14.70
C ASP A 55 8.89 18.88 13.76
N ILE A 56 9.51 19.35 12.67
CA ILE A 56 10.11 18.51 11.63
C ILE A 56 11.31 17.74 12.17
N LYS A 57 11.37 16.45 11.83
CA LYS A 57 12.40 15.50 12.23
C LYS A 57 12.80 14.64 11.02
N ASN A 58 14.03 14.15 11.01
CA ASN A 58 14.47 13.17 10.01
C ASN A 58 13.60 11.90 10.11
N GLY A 59 13.23 11.33 8.96
CA GLY A 59 12.37 10.16 8.84
C GLY A 59 10.86 10.45 8.84
N LEU A 60 10.43 11.68 9.14
CA LEU A 60 9.02 12.09 9.08
C LEU A 60 8.53 12.15 7.63
N THR A 61 7.33 11.63 7.36
CA THR A 61 6.70 11.72 6.03
C THR A 61 5.62 12.79 6.02
N VAL A 62 5.71 13.71 5.06
CA VAL A 62 4.78 14.80 4.84
C VAL A 62 4.16 14.69 3.45
N GLU A 63 2.99 15.26 3.28
CA GLU A 63 2.33 15.40 1.97
C GLU A 63 2.64 16.80 1.42
N ILE A 64 3.15 16.85 0.19
CA ILE A 64 3.41 18.09 -0.55
C ILE A 64 2.82 17.89 -1.95
N ASP A 65 1.95 18.81 -2.37
CA ASP A 65 1.24 18.76 -3.66
C ASP A 65 0.49 17.43 -3.95
N GLY A 66 0.09 16.71 -2.89
CA GLY A 66 -0.61 15.42 -2.97
C GLY A 66 0.31 14.19 -3.08
N GLU A 67 1.64 14.37 -3.08
CA GLU A 67 2.61 13.28 -3.10
C GLU A 67 3.30 13.10 -1.72
N PRO A 68 3.68 11.87 -1.32
CA PRO A 68 4.33 11.61 -0.04
C PRO A 68 5.84 11.83 -0.11
N PHE A 69 6.35 12.69 0.76
CA PHE A 69 7.75 13.09 0.86
C PHE A 69 8.33 12.79 2.24
N LYS A 70 9.39 11.98 2.30
CA LYS A 70 10.11 11.65 3.53
C LYS A 70 11.27 12.62 3.77
N VAL A 71 11.30 13.24 4.94
CA VAL A 71 12.38 14.15 5.35
C VAL A 71 13.67 13.36 5.56
N LEU A 72 14.69 13.60 4.74
CA LEU A 72 16.02 13.01 4.89
C LEU A 72 16.85 13.77 5.93
N SER A 73 16.87 15.10 5.82
CA SER A 73 17.61 15.99 6.72
C SER A 73 17.05 17.40 6.66
N PHE A 74 17.27 18.18 7.72
CA PHE A 74 16.92 19.59 7.79
C PHE A 74 18.04 20.41 8.45
N SER A 75 18.08 21.71 8.15
CA SER A 75 19.02 22.68 8.71
C SER A 75 18.30 23.98 9.03
N ILE A 76 18.43 24.46 10.28
CA ILE A 76 17.78 25.69 10.74
C ILE A 76 18.82 26.80 10.86
N MET A 77 18.75 27.79 9.97
CA MET A 77 19.59 29.00 10.03
C MET A 77 18.83 30.13 10.74
N LYS A 78 19.25 30.42 11.98
CA LYS A 78 18.78 31.59 12.75
C LYS A 78 19.49 32.84 12.25
N GLN A 79 18.75 33.84 11.75
CA GLN A 79 19.31 35.11 11.33
C GLN A 79 19.38 36.08 12.53
N ALA A 80 20.48 36.85 12.66
CA ALA A 80 20.66 37.79 13.78
C ALA A 80 19.57 38.89 13.85
N ARG A 81 18.93 39.20 12.72
CA ARG A 81 17.73 40.04 12.58
C ARG A 81 16.84 39.50 11.46
N GLY A 82 15.92 38.59 11.79
CA GLY A 82 14.98 38.02 10.83
C GLY A 82 14.29 36.75 11.34
N ALA A 83 13.29 36.27 10.61
CA ALA A 83 12.72 34.95 10.86
C ALA A 83 13.76 33.86 10.57
N ALA A 84 13.74 32.77 11.34
CA ALA A 84 14.56 31.60 11.04
C ALA A 84 14.16 31.00 9.68
N LYS A 85 15.15 30.53 8.93
CA LYS A 85 14.95 29.77 7.69
C LYS A 85 15.28 28.31 7.95
N THR A 86 14.44 27.41 7.49
CA THR A 86 14.68 25.97 7.58
C THR A 86 14.79 25.40 6.17
N THR A 87 15.97 24.91 5.82
CA THR A 87 16.21 24.18 4.56
C THR A 87 16.03 22.70 4.83
N ILE A 88 15.24 22.02 4.01
CA ILE A 88 14.84 20.63 4.22
C ILE A 88 15.04 19.84 2.93
N LYS A 89 15.70 18.69 3.06
CA LYS A 89 15.87 17.70 2.00
C LYS A 89 14.81 16.62 2.15
N PHE A 90 14.01 16.40 1.11
CA PHE A 90 12.97 15.38 1.06
C PHE A 90 13.29 14.36 -0.03
N LYS A 91 12.99 13.08 0.22
CA LYS A 91 12.87 12.04 -0.81
C LYS A 91 11.38 11.81 -1.09
N ASN A 92 10.98 11.94 -2.34
CA ASN A 92 9.67 11.53 -2.83
C ASN A 92 9.57 10.01 -2.77
N LEU A 93 8.56 9.45 -2.10
CA LEU A 93 8.42 8.01 -1.95
C LEU A 93 7.79 7.34 -3.19
N MET A 94 7.00 8.06 -3.99
CA MET A 94 6.41 7.51 -5.23
C MET A 94 7.36 7.57 -6.43
N ARG A 95 8.26 8.56 -6.48
CA ARG A 95 9.13 8.84 -7.63
C ARG A 95 10.62 8.67 -7.36
N GLY A 96 11.01 8.36 -6.12
CA GLY A 96 12.41 8.25 -5.67
C GLY A 96 13.22 9.56 -5.64
N ASN A 97 12.78 10.59 -6.37
CA ASN A 97 13.45 11.88 -6.54
C ASN A 97 13.70 12.61 -5.20
N THR A 98 14.86 13.25 -5.07
CA THR A 98 15.19 14.10 -3.91
C THR A 98 15.06 15.57 -4.26
N ILE A 99 14.39 16.36 -3.41
CA ILE A 99 14.24 17.82 -3.54
C ILE A 99 14.76 18.54 -2.29
N GLU A 100 15.20 19.79 -2.44
CA GLU A 100 15.68 20.64 -1.35
C GLU A 100 14.96 21.99 -1.36
N ASN A 101 14.08 22.21 -0.38
CA ASN A 101 13.26 23.43 -0.28
C ASN A 101 13.64 24.21 0.99
N THR A 102 13.55 25.54 0.93
CA THR A 102 13.78 26.42 2.09
C THR A 102 12.49 27.14 2.49
N TYR A 103 12.02 26.83 3.69
CA TYR A 103 10.78 27.35 4.25
C TYR A 103 11.02 28.40 5.33
N ARG A 104 9.97 29.13 5.66
CA ARG A 104 9.98 30.06 6.81
C ARG A 104 9.55 29.34 8.08
N SER A 105 9.90 29.91 9.22
CA SER A 105 9.38 29.45 10.52
C SER A 105 7.86 29.63 10.59
N GLY A 106 7.13 28.58 10.98
CA GLY A 106 5.66 28.59 11.09
C GLY A 106 4.92 28.20 9.81
N GLU A 107 5.61 27.65 8.81
CA GLU A 107 5.00 27.04 7.64
C GLU A 107 4.46 25.63 8.02
N LYS A 108 3.34 25.24 7.43
CA LYS A 108 2.58 24.05 7.84
C LYS A 108 2.62 22.98 6.76
N PHE A 109 2.85 21.73 7.17
CA PHE A 109 2.81 20.56 6.29
C PHE A 109 1.74 19.59 6.78
N GLN A 110 1.04 18.96 5.84
CA GLN A 110 0.14 17.86 6.15
C GLN A 110 1.00 16.61 6.43
N THR A 111 0.69 15.89 7.52
CA THR A 111 1.31 14.58 7.77
C THR A 111 0.78 13.57 6.76
N ALA A 112 1.66 12.92 6.01
CA ALA A 112 1.28 11.81 5.13
C ALA A 112 1.08 10.55 5.98
N GLN A 113 -0.11 9.95 5.94
CA GLN A 113 -0.35 8.65 6.57
C GLN A 113 0.26 7.55 5.69
N ILE A 114 1.20 6.81 6.27
CA ILE A 114 1.90 5.71 5.61
C ILE A 114 1.66 4.45 6.42
N ASP A 115 0.94 3.51 5.82
CA ASP A 115 0.58 2.24 6.45
C ASP A 115 1.50 1.14 5.92
N LYS A 116 2.18 0.43 6.83
CA LYS A 116 3.11 -0.66 6.49
C LYS A 116 2.49 -1.98 6.94
N ILE A 117 2.16 -2.85 5.99
CA ILE A 117 1.35 -4.05 6.24
C ILE A 117 2.08 -5.30 5.73
N GLY A 118 2.16 -6.32 6.58
CA GLY A 118 2.78 -7.61 6.24
C GLY A 118 1.95 -8.39 5.23
N HIS A 119 2.59 -8.84 4.16
CA HIS A 119 1.99 -9.64 3.10
C HIS A 119 2.89 -10.82 2.74
N ILE A 120 2.29 -11.89 2.24
CA ILE A 120 2.96 -13.08 1.71
C ILE A 120 2.86 -13.01 0.18
N PHE A 121 3.98 -13.16 -0.53
CA PHE A 121 3.93 -13.28 -1.99
C PHE A 121 3.28 -14.59 -2.41
N SER A 122 2.29 -14.50 -3.31
CA SER A 122 1.53 -15.66 -3.78
C SER A 122 2.00 -16.13 -5.16
N TYR A 123 1.89 -15.28 -6.18
CA TYR A 123 2.33 -15.56 -7.55
C TYR A 123 2.53 -14.26 -8.34
N ALA A 124 3.28 -14.33 -9.43
CA ALA A 124 3.40 -13.26 -10.42
C ALA A 124 2.62 -13.63 -11.70
N ASP A 125 1.97 -12.62 -12.28
CA ASP A 125 1.33 -12.62 -13.59
C ASP A 125 2.19 -11.76 -14.55
N GLU A 126 1.86 -11.71 -15.85
CA GLU A 126 2.66 -11.03 -16.89
C GLU A 126 2.99 -9.56 -16.57
N ASN A 127 2.14 -8.86 -15.81
CA ASN A 127 2.28 -7.43 -15.50
C ASN A 127 2.17 -7.07 -14.00
N ASN A 128 1.76 -8.02 -13.15
CA ASN A 128 1.41 -7.75 -11.75
C ASN A 128 1.91 -8.85 -10.82
N PHE A 129 2.21 -8.49 -9.58
CA PHE A 129 2.52 -9.41 -8.49
C PHE A 129 1.31 -9.49 -7.55
N SER A 130 0.87 -10.70 -7.19
CA SER A 130 -0.19 -10.92 -6.21
C SER A 130 0.41 -11.18 -4.82
N PHE A 131 -0.02 -10.37 -3.86
CA PHE A 131 0.40 -10.42 -2.46
C PHE A 131 -0.82 -10.65 -1.57
N MET A 132 -0.82 -11.73 -0.79
CA MET A 132 -1.87 -12.04 0.17
C MET A 132 -1.56 -11.38 1.51
N ASN A 133 -2.51 -10.62 2.06
CA ASN A 133 -2.37 -10.01 3.39
C ASN A 133 -2.25 -11.10 4.48
N ALA A 134 -1.24 -10.98 5.36
CA ALA A 134 -0.97 -12.00 6.37
C ALA A 134 -2.03 -12.08 7.50
N GLU A 135 -2.84 -11.04 7.68
CA GLU A 135 -3.88 -10.96 8.71
C GLU A 135 -5.30 -11.11 8.13
N SER A 136 -5.61 -10.41 7.02
CA SER A 136 -6.96 -10.43 6.42
C SER A 136 -7.16 -11.49 5.34
N PHE A 137 -6.07 -12.10 4.83
CA PHE A 137 -6.07 -13.00 3.67
C PHE A 137 -6.63 -12.37 2.36
N GLU A 138 -6.69 -11.04 2.30
CA GLU A 138 -7.08 -10.31 1.07
C GLU A 138 -5.90 -10.26 0.09
N GLU A 139 -6.17 -10.52 -1.19
CA GLU A 139 -5.17 -10.40 -2.26
C GLU A 139 -5.05 -8.95 -2.75
N THR A 140 -3.83 -8.43 -2.76
CA THR A 140 -3.46 -7.13 -3.32
C THR A 140 -2.61 -7.35 -4.58
N LEU A 141 -3.10 -6.83 -5.71
CA LEU A 141 -2.36 -6.81 -6.97
C LEU A 141 -1.50 -5.54 -7.06
N VAL A 142 -0.20 -5.70 -7.25
CA VAL A 142 0.77 -4.59 -7.39
C VAL A 142 1.42 -4.66 -8.77
N PRO A 143 1.44 -3.56 -9.56
CA PRO A 143 2.06 -3.56 -10.88
C PRO A 143 3.58 -3.68 -10.79
N ILE A 144 4.19 -4.37 -11.78
CA ILE A 144 5.64 -4.62 -11.82
C ILE A 144 6.50 -3.35 -11.70
N SER A 145 6.01 -2.19 -12.15
CA SER A 145 6.70 -0.89 -12.05
C SER A 145 6.90 -0.36 -10.63
N ILE A 146 6.21 -0.93 -9.62
CA ILE A 146 6.37 -0.58 -8.19
C ILE A 146 7.28 -1.59 -7.48
N VAL A 147 7.33 -2.84 -7.98
CA VAL A 147 8.19 -3.91 -7.46
C VAL A 147 9.62 -3.76 -7.99
N ASP A 148 9.75 -3.49 -9.30
CA ASP A 148 10.96 -3.23 -10.08
C ASP A 148 12.22 -3.93 -9.54
N GLU A 149 13.14 -3.21 -8.90
CA GLU A 149 14.40 -3.76 -8.40
C GLU A 149 14.24 -4.89 -7.36
N SER A 150 13.18 -4.87 -6.55
CA SER A 150 12.91 -5.90 -5.55
C SER A 150 12.41 -7.21 -6.15
N ALA A 151 11.90 -7.21 -7.39
CA ALA A 151 11.27 -8.38 -8.00
C ALA A 151 12.20 -9.61 -8.06
N LYS A 152 13.50 -9.39 -8.29
CA LYS A 152 14.53 -10.45 -8.34
C LYS A 152 14.72 -11.20 -7.00
N TRP A 153 14.31 -10.59 -5.89
CA TRP A 153 14.49 -11.11 -4.53
C TRP A 153 13.21 -11.71 -3.93
N ILE A 154 12.12 -11.84 -4.70
CA ILE A 154 10.84 -12.31 -4.19
C ILE A 154 10.64 -13.79 -4.59
N SER A 155 10.64 -14.67 -3.59
CA SER A 155 10.30 -16.10 -3.73
C SER A 155 8.85 -16.38 -3.33
N GLU A 156 8.23 -17.41 -3.92
CA GLU A 156 6.88 -17.86 -3.53
C GLU A 156 6.77 -18.17 -2.03
N GLY A 157 5.70 -17.71 -1.39
CA GLY A 157 5.48 -17.89 0.06
C GLY A 157 6.32 -16.98 0.96
N MET A 158 7.08 -16.03 0.41
CA MET A 158 7.91 -15.11 1.18
C MET A 158 7.10 -14.00 1.86
N GLU A 159 7.36 -13.79 3.16
CA GLU A 159 6.84 -12.64 3.92
C GLU A 159 7.63 -11.36 3.59
N LEU A 160 6.91 -10.31 3.19
CA LEU A 160 7.44 -8.97 2.96
C LEU A 160 6.46 -7.89 3.43
N ASN A 161 6.81 -6.63 3.28
CA ASN A 161 5.95 -5.52 3.70
C ASN A 161 5.56 -4.65 2.50
N LEU A 162 4.27 -4.46 2.30
CA LEU A 162 3.76 -3.45 1.38
C LEU A 162 3.58 -2.13 2.14
N ILE A 163 4.03 -1.04 1.52
CA ILE A 163 3.82 0.32 2.02
C ILE A 163 2.69 0.96 1.22
N PHE A 164 1.67 1.44 1.93
CA PHE A 164 0.51 2.12 1.37
C PHE A 164 0.50 3.62 1.74
N PHE A 165 0.01 4.44 0.80
CA PHE A 165 -0.32 5.85 0.99
C PHE A 165 -1.67 6.11 0.34
N ASN A 166 -2.66 6.60 1.11
CA ASN A 166 -4.03 6.84 0.65
C ASN A 166 -4.60 5.65 -0.15
N ASP A 167 -4.59 4.46 0.47
CA ASP A 167 -5.04 3.17 -0.06
C ASP A 167 -4.31 2.66 -1.33
N LYS A 168 -3.20 3.30 -1.74
CA LYS A 168 -2.38 2.86 -2.87
C LYS A 168 -1.04 2.33 -2.39
N CYS A 169 -0.64 1.15 -2.86
CA CYS A 169 0.72 0.66 -2.68
C CYS A 169 1.70 1.60 -3.40
N ILE A 170 2.79 1.99 -2.72
CA ILE A 170 3.83 2.88 -3.25
C ILE A 170 5.23 2.25 -3.29
N GLU A 171 5.49 1.26 -2.43
CA GLU A 171 6.82 0.64 -2.27
C GLU A 171 6.64 -0.78 -1.71
N VAL A 172 7.39 -1.74 -2.26
CA VAL A 172 7.49 -3.12 -1.77
C VAL A 172 8.81 -3.24 -1.00
N VAL A 173 8.74 -3.55 0.30
CA VAL A 173 9.92 -3.69 1.15
C VAL A 173 10.19 -5.15 1.48
N VAL A 174 11.18 -5.69 0.78
CA VAL A 174 11.80 -7.00 1.01
C VAL A 174 12.62 -6.96 2.32
N PRO A 175 12.66 -8.03 3.13
CA PRO A 175 13.58 -8.14 4.27
C PRO A 175 15.05 -8.10 3.80
N LEU A 176 15.85 -7.25 4.45
CA LEU A 176 17.28 -7.02 4.14
C LEU A 176 18.08 -8.30 3.85
N SER A 177 17.85 -9.36 4.63
CA SER A 177 18.46 -10.65 4.35
C SER A 177 17.42 -11.76 4.40
N ASN A 178 17.41 -12.61 3.40
CA ASN A 178 16.57 -13.80 3.35
C ASN A 178 17.39 -15.06 3.04
N THR A 179 16.80 -16.24 3.26
CA THR A 179 17.41 -17.53 2.94
C THR A 179 16.81 -18.06 1.64
N TYR A 180 17.66 -18.30 0.66
CA TYR A 180 17.33 -18.81 -0.67
C TYR A 180 17.95 -20.18 -0.88
N GLU A 181 17.36 -20.99 -1.76
CA GLU A 181 17.87 -22.30 -2.16
C GLU A 181 18.47 -22.24 -3.56
N ILE A 182 19.64 -22.83 -3.76
CA ILE A 182 20.28 -22.88 -5.08
C ILE A 182 19.55 -23.90 -5.95
N THR A 183 18.84 -23.45 -6.98
CA THR A 183 18.10 -24.31 -7.92
C THR A 183 18.99 -24.88 -9.01
N ASP A 184 19.97 -24.12 -9.49
CA ASP A 184 20.94 -24.55 -10.50
C ASP A 184 22.31 -23.89 -10.29
N THR A 185 23.39 -24.64 -10.50
CA THR A 185 24.77 -24.12 -10.48
C THR A 185 25.73 -25.13 -11.12
N GLU A 186 26.86 -24.64 -11.65
CA GLU A 186 27.86 -25.49 -12.29
C GLU A 186 28.43 -26.54 -11.30
N PRO A 187 28.57 -27.82 -11.69
CA PRO A 187 29.09 -28.86 -10.81
C PRO A 187 30.57 -28.64 -10.49
N ASN A 188 30.98 -28.98 -9.26
CA ASN A 188 32.36 -28.77 -8.80
C ASN A 188 33.34 -29.74 -9.50
N VAL A 189 34.03 -29.26 -10.52
CA VAL A 189 35.05 -30.05 -11.25
C VAL A 189 36.31 -30.20 -10.39
N LYS A 190 36.69 -31.45 -10.10
CA LYS A 190 37.93 -31.82 -9.40
C LYS A 190 39.17 -31.24 -10.10
N GLY A 191 39.59 -30.06 -9.66
CA GLY A 191 40.64 -29.25 -10.28
C GLY A 191 40.50 -27.76 -9.96
N ASN A 192 39.27 -27.25 -9.75
CA ASN A 192 39.02 -25.85 -9.40
C ASN A 192 39.26 -25.51 -7.91
N THR A 193 40.27 -26.12 -7.29
CA THR A 193 40.62 -25.95 -5.87
C THR A 193 41.38 -24.65 -5.58
N ALA A 194 41.21 -23.61 -6.40
CA ALA A 194 41.76 -22.28 -6.17
C ALA A 194 40.99 -21.60 -5.02
N GLN A 195 41.70 -21.14 -3.99
CA GLN A 195 41.09 -20.34 -2.92
C GLN A 195 40.42 -19.10 -3.51
N GLY A 196 39.12 -18.94 -3.30
CA GLY A 196 38.34 -17.81 -3.80
C GLY A 196 37.68 -18.00 -5.17
N TYR A 197 37.65 -19.21 -5.75
CA TYR A 197 36.82 -19.45 -6.94
C TYR A 197 35.32 -19.28 -6.61
N THR A 198 34.65 -18.41 -7.37
CA THR A 198 33.19 -18.23 -7.36
C THR A 198 32.60 -18.65 -8.70
N LYS A 199 31.35 -19.09 -8.66
CA LYS A 199 30.57 -19.53 -9.83
C LYS A 199 29.18 -18.91 -9.80
N PRO A 200 28.50 -18.73 -10.95
CA PRO A 200 27.10 -18.34 -10.95
C PRO A 200 26.23 -19.45 -10.35
N ALA A 201 25.20 -19.04 -9.61
CA ALA A 201 24.15 -19.90 -9.13
C ALA A 201 22.80 -19.19 -9.27
N THR A 202 21.80 -19.93 -9.71
CA THR A 202 20.40 -19.50 -9.80
C THR A 202 19.70 -19.85 -8.49
N LEU A 203 18.92 -18.91 -7.95
CA LEU A 203 18.15 -19.07 -6.72
C LEU A 203 16.71 -19.51 -7.02
N ASP A 204 15.97 -19.88 -5.98
CA ASP A 204 14.52 -20.12 -6.03
C ASP A 204 13.72 -18.88 -6.43
N SER A 205 14.22 -17.67 -6.14
CA SER A 205 13.65 -16.41 -6.64
C SER A 205 13.94 -16.13 -8.12
N GLY A 206 14.72 -16.98 -8.79
CA GLY A 206 15.21 -16.76 -10.16
C GLY A 206 16.37 -15.75 -10.29
N ALA A 207 16.82 -15.12 -9.19
CA ALA A 207 18.03 -14.31 -9.21
C ALA A 207 19.28 -15.17 -9.49
N ILE A 208 20.23 -14.59 -10.23
CA ILE A 208 21.55 -15.19 -10.49
C ILE A 208 22.59 -14.41 -9.67
N ILE A 209 23.30 -15.11 -8.78
CA ILE A 209 24.35 -14.52 -7.94
C ILE A 209 25.66 -15.33 -8.01
N SER A 210 26.77 -14.69 -7.63
CA SER A 210 28.08 -15.34 -7.55
C SER A 210 28.26 -16.01 -6.18
N VAL A 211 28.29 -17.34 -6.15
CA VAL A 211 28.48 -18.13 -4.92
C VAL A 211 29.87 -18.78 -4.88
N PRO A 212 30.43 -19.06 -3.69
CA PRO A 212 31.63 -19.88 -3.57
C PRO A 212 31.51 -21.25 -4.26
N GLY A 213 32.56 -21.66 -4.99
CA GLY A 213 32.52 -22.85 -5.86
C GLY A 213 32.27 -24.20 -5.19
N TYR A 214 32.32 -24.26 -3.85
CA TYR A 214 32.05 -25.47 -3.06
C TYR A 214 30.56 -25.72 -2.78
N LEU A 215 29.68 -24.75 -3.02
CA LEU A 215 28.23 -24.91 -2.84
C LEU A 215 27.62 -25.70 -4.02
N GLU A 216 26.59 -26.48 -3.78
CA GLU A 216 25.90 -27.29 -4.79
C GLU A 216 24.39 -26.95 -4.86
N ALA A 217 23.68 -27.50 -5.86
CA ALA A 217 22.24 -27.31 -5.96
C ALA A 217 21.53 -28.01 -4.79
N GLY A 218 20.54 -27.33 -4.19
CA GLY A 218 19.89 -27.72 -2.94
C GLY A 218 20.54 -27.14 -1.67
N ASP A 219 21.70 -26.48 -1.76
CA ASP A 219 22.24 -25.73 -0.63
C ASP A 219 21.39 -24.48 -0.34
N LYS A 220 21.13 -24.23 0.94
CA LYS A 220 20.45 -23.02 1.42
C LYS A 220 21.47 -21.97 1.85
N ILE A 221 21.37 -20.78 1.27
CA ILE A 221 22.28 -19.66 1.52
C ILE A 221 21.51 -18.44 2.00
N ARG A 222 22.15 -17.65 2.87
CA ARG A 222 21.61 -16.36 3.29
C ARG A 222 22.21 -15.26 2.41
N VAL A 223 21.35 -14.51 1.73
CA VAL A 223 21.73 -13.43 0.82
C VAL A 223 21.26 -12.10 1.42
N ASP A 224 22.09 -11.07 1.29
CA ASP A 224 21.74 -9.67 1.61
C ASP A 224 21.22 -9.01 0.32
N THR A 225 20.16 -8.21 0.42
CA THR A 225 19.41 -7.70 -0.75
C THR A 225 19.72 -6.24 -1.11
N ASP A 226 20.53 -5.55 -0.28
CA ASP A 226 21.02 -4.16 -0.43
C ASP A 226 22.24 -4.04 -1.37
#